data_AF-A0A643K1X1-F1
#
_entry.id   AF-A0A643K1X1-F1
#
_cell.length_a   1.000
_cell.length_b   1.000
_cell.length_c   1.000
_cell.angle_alpha   90.00
_cell.angle_beta   90.00
_cell.angle_gamma   90.00
#
_symmetry.space_group_name_H-M   'P 1'
#
loop_
_entity.id
_entity.type
_entity.pdbx_description
1 polymer ?
#
loop_
_entity_poly.entity_id
_entity_poly.type
_entity_poly.pdbx_seq_one_letter_code
_entity_poly.pdbx_strand_id
1 'polypeptide(L)'
;MANSEESTNGGRVYDPDADHAFPDERLNEILPVLLEDEEVTTLLEAQNVNAVTRKGYNDHGPKHIEIVRNRALRLYDLLKRGGCEFNGAADQGLDEADEAVIIALAAQLHDIGHVVHRDDHVYYSIPLASDILDRFLPQFYNLADSVRIKAEVLHAILCHHKEEDPLTLEAGVIRVADALDMEHGRSRIPYEKGGRGINTLSSQAISNVALKEGDDRPVLVEIEMVNAAGVYQVDNLLKAKLDGSGLEDHVRIVAVNTRSEDQLVERIEL
;
A
#
# COMPACT_ATOMS: atom_id res chain seq x y z
N MET A 1 -26.21 2.75 21.32
CA MET A 1 -25.39 1.74 22.01
C MET A 1 -23.98 1.97 21.51
N ALA A 2 -23.15 2.58 22.34
CA ALA A 2 -21.79 2.98 22.00
C ALA A 2 -20.84 2.04 22.74
N ASN A 3 -20.02 1.33 21.97
CA ASN A 3 -18.60 1.16 22.23
C ASN A 3 -18.02 0.43 21.02
N SER A 4 -17.59 1.23 20.05
CA SER A 4 -16.56 0.85 19.10
C SER A 4 -15.29 0.62 19.91
N GLU A 5 -14.97 -0.64 20.18
CA GLU A 5 -13.58 -1.04 20.37
C GLU A 5 -12.90 -0.84 19.01
N GLU A 6 -12.53 0.41 18.73
CA GLU A 6 -11.54 0.71 17.71
C GLU A 6 -10.32 -0.12 18.07
N SER A 7 -9.89 -0.97 17.13
CA SER A 7 -8.75 -1.86 17.32
C SER A 7 -7.59 -1.06 17.91
N THR A 8 -6.83 -1.69 18.80
CA THR A 8 -5.77 -1.09 19.64
C THR A 8 -4.66 -0.36 18.87
N ASN A 9 -4.74 -0.32 17.54
CA ASN A 9 -3.84 0.37 16.63
C ASN A 9 -4.55 1.26 15.56
N GLY A 10 -5.83 1.59 15.73
CA GLY A 10 -6.59 2.44 14.78
C GLY A 10 -6.64 1.89 13.35
N GLY A 11 -6.61 0.56 13.18
CA GLY A 11 -6.57 -0.10 11.87
C GLY A 11 -5.27 0.08 11.08
N ARG A 12 -4.18 0.52 11.71
CA ARG A 12 -2.89 0.78 11.05
C ARG A 12 -2.04 -0.45 10.79
N VAL A 13 -2.30 -1.55 11.49
CA VAL A 13 -1.59 -2.82 11.37
C VAL A 13 -2.63 -3.92 11.22
N TYR A 14 -2.37 -4.86 10.33
CA TYR A 14 -3.19 -6.04 10.18
C TYR A 14 -3.15 -6.89 11.45
N ASP A 15 -4.32 -7.30 11.94
CA ASP A 15 -4.48 -8.11 13.14
C ASP A 15 -5.20 -9.43 12.76
N PRO A 16 -4.53 -10.58 12.80
CA PRO A 16 -5.12 -11.86 12.41
C PRO A 16 -6.23 -12.34 13.37
N ASP A 17 -6.35 -11.75 14.56
CA ASP A 17 -7.36 -12.11 15.56
C ASP A 17 -8.60 -11.19 15.49
N ALA A 18 -8.59 -10.18 14.60
CA ALA A 18 -9.70 -9.23 14.43
C ALA A 18 -10.72 -9.71 13.39
N ASP A 19 -11.97 -9.22 13.49
CA ASP A 19 -12.99 -9.47 12.47
C ASP A 19 -12.68 -8.68 11.17
N HIS A 20 -12.50 -9.41 10.07
CA HIS A 20 -12.31 -8.87 8.72
C HIS A 20 -13.54 -9.08 7.83
N ALA A 21 -13.72 -8.23 6.83
CA ALA A 21 -14.81 -8.36 5.85
C ALA A 21 -14.50 -9.30 4.68
N PHE A 22 -13.42 -10.06 4.78
CA PHE A 22 -12.99 -11.06 3.81
C PHE A 22 -12.55 -12.33 4.55
N PRO A 23 -12.60 -13.50 3.90
CA PRO A 23 -12.05 -14.73 4.46
C PRO A 23 -10.52 -14.65 4.57
N ASP A 24 -10.01 -14.62 5.78
CA ASP A 24 -8.60 -14.32 6.10
C ASP A 24 -7.78 -15.55 6.49
N GLU A 25 -8.39 -16.75 6.53
CA GLU A 25 -7.76 -17.96 7.05
C GLU A 25 -6.51 -18.33 6.24
N ARG A 26 -6.59 -18.19 4.91
CA ARG A 26 -5.49 -18.49 3.98
C ARG A 26 -4.36 -17.45 4.09
N LEU A 27 -4.72 -16.18 4.28
CA LEU A 27 -3.75 -15.12 4.55
C LEU A 27 -3.01 -15.36 5.88
N ASN A 28 -3.74 -15.73 6.93
CA ASN A 28 -3.20 -15.96 8.27
C ASN A 28 -2.23 -17.16 8.30
N GLU A 29 -2.42 -18.14 7.43
CA GLU A 29 -1.48 -19.24 7.23
C GLU A 29 -0.20 -18.79 6.51
N ILE A 30 -0.34 -18.00 5.44
CA ILE A 30 0.76 -17.66 4.52
C ILE A 30 1.63 -16.50 5.02
N LEU A 31 1.01 -15.47 5.60
CA LEU A 31 1.68 -14.22 5.92
C LEU A 31 2.84 -14.41 6.92
N PRO A 32 2.72 -15.18 8.01
CA PRO A 32 3.86 -15.42 8.92
C PRO A 32 5.05 -16.05 8.20
N VAL A 33 4.81 -17.02 7.32
CA VAL A 33 5.87 -17.71 6.56
C VAL A 33 6.56 -16.75 5.60
N LEU A 34 5.81 -15.85 4.95
CA LEU A 34 6.36 -14.82 4.07
C LEU A 34 7.22 -13.80 4.84
N LEU A 35 6.80 -13.41 6.04
CA LEU A 35 7.52 -12.41 6.85
C LEU A 35 8.80 -12.97 7.49
N GLU A 36 8.86 -14.28 7.70
CA GLU A 36 10.04 -14.98 8.24
C GLU A 36 11.00 -15.47 7.13
N ASP A 37 10.66 -15.26 5.86
CA ASP A 37 11.49 -15.70 4.74
C ASP A 37 12.80 -14.91 4.65
N GLU A 38 13.93 -15.62 4.78
CA GLU A 38 15.28 -15.03 4.83
C GLU A 38 15.66 -14.30 3.54
N GLU A 39 15.26 -14.81 2.39
CA GLU A 39 15.57 -14.19 1.10
C GLU A 39 14.77 -12.90 0.93
N VAL A 40 13.47 -12.93 1.23
CA VAL A 40 12.60 -11.74 1.16
C VAL A 40 13.13 -10.67 2.10
N THR A 41 13.33 -10.98 3.37
CA THR A 41 13.84 -10.01 4.37
C THR A 41 15.18 -9.42 3.96
N THR A 42 16.11 -10.23 3.46
CA THR A 42 17.41 -9.76 2.96
C THR A 42 17.28 -8.85 1.75
N LEU A 43 16.38 -9.15 0.79
CA LEU A 43 16.13 -8.27 -0.36
C LEU A 43 15.59 -6.91 0.07
N LEU A 44 14.66 -6.87 1.03
CA LEU A 44 14.10 -5.63 1.55
C LEU A 44 15.14 -4.76 2.25
N GLU A 45 16.13 -5.36 2.91
CA GLU A 45 17.25 -4.61 3.49
C GLU A 45 18.21 -4.12 2.40
N ALA A 46 18.53 -4.99 1.43
CA ALA A 46 19.48 -4.71 0.36
C ALA A 46 19.02 -3.58 -0.57
N GLN A 47 17.71 -3.44 -0.80
CA GLN A 47 17.19 -2.46 -1.76
C GLN A 47 17.48 -1.00 -1.37
N ASN A 48 17.58 -0.72 -0.06
CA ASN A 48 17.95 0.60 0.44
C ASN A 48 19.38 1.01 0.09
N VAL A 49 20.28 0.08 -0.29
CA VAL A 49 21.64 0.46 -0.72
C VAL A 49 21.57 1.33 -1.99
N ASN A 50 20.72 0.97 -2.95
CA ASN A 50 20.54 1.77 -4.17
C ASN A 50 19.71 3.03 -3.92
N ALA A 51 18.52 2.87 -3.33
CA ALA A 51 17.58 3.96 -3.15
C ALA A 51 18.14 5.03 -2.17
N VAL A 52 18.55 4.61 -0.97
CA VAL A 52 18.99 5.48 0.11
C VAL A 52 20.48 5.81 0.01
N THR A 53 21.35 4.81 0.08
CA THR A 53 22.80 5.06 0.22
C THR A 53 23.42 5.69 -1.03
N ARG A 54 23.07 5.18 -2.22
CA ARG A 54 23.65 5.65 -3.50
C ARG A 54 22.94 6.87 -4.06
N LYS A 55 21.60 6.84 -4.16
CA LYS A 55 20.84 7.94 -4.77
C LYS A 55 20.29 8.98 -3.76
N GLY A 56 20.19 8.64 -2.47
CA GLY A 56 19.70 9.57 -1.44
C GLY A 56 18.20 9.83 -1.47
N TYR A 57 17.42 8.87 -1.95
CA TYR A 57 15.96 8.88 -1.85
C TYR A 57 15.49 8.42 -0.47
N ASN A 58 14.18 8.48 -0.24
CA ASN A 58 13.55 8.01 0.98
C ASN A 58 13.73 6.49 1.16
N ASP A 59 13.43 6.04 2.37
CA ASP A 59 13.40 4.62 2.73
C ASP A 59 12.36 3.88 1.90
N HIS A 60 12.82 2.86 1.17
CA HIS A 60 11.97 1.86 0.52
C HIS A 60 12.20 0.48 1.14
N GLY A 61 12.85 0.39 2.30
CA GLY A 61 13.21 -0.87 2.96
C GLY A 61 12.07 -1.49 3.78
N PRO A 62 12.39 -2.34 4.78
CA PRO A 62 11.38 -3.13 5.49
C PRO A 62 10.23 -2.31 6.10
N LYS A 63 10.52 -1.08 6.58
CA LYS A 63 9.49 -0.23 7.19
C LYS A 63 8.48 0.30 6.18
N HIS A 64 8.94 0.68 4.98
CA HIS A 64 8.04 1.09 3.90
C HIS A 64 7.10 -0.07 3.53
N ILE A 65 7.67 -1.24 3.28
CA ILE A 65 6.92 -2.45 2.88
C ILE A 65 5.90 -2.85 3.94
N GLU A 66 6.26 -2.80 5.23
CA GLU A 66 5.33 -3.06 6.34
C GLU A 66 4.13 -2.10 6.32
N ILE A 67 4.37 -0.80 6.11
CA ILE A 67 3.32 0.22 6.04
C ILE A 67 2.41 -0.02 4.84
N VAL A 68 2.98 -0.24 3.66
CA VAL A 68 2.21 -0.48 2.42
C VAL A 68 1.37 -1.73 2.55
N ARG A 69 1.92 -2.84 3.05
CA ARG A 69 1.17 -4.09 3.29
C ARG A 69 0.00 -3.88 4.24
N ASN A 70 0.22 -3.23 5.39
CA ASN A 70 -0.86 -3.00 6.35
C ASN A 70 -1.96 -2.10 5.77
N ARG A 71 -1.58 -1.07 5.00
CA ARG A 71 -2.55 -0.19 4.34
C ARG A 71 -3.29 -0.85 3.20
N ALA A 72 -2.63 -1.73 2.46
CA ALA A 72 -3.25 -2.52 1.40
C ALA A 72 -4.33 -3.43 1.99
N LEU A 73 -4.01 -4.18 3.05
CA LEU A 73 -4.97 -5.05 3.73
C LEU A 73 -6.12 -4.27 4.39
N ARG A 74 -5.83 -3.10 4.98
CA ARG A 74 -6.87 -2.23 5.53
C ARG A 74 -7.77 -1.63 4.44
N LEU A 75 -7.19 -1.21 3.32
CA LEU A 75 -7.93 -0.68 2.18
C LEU A 75 -8.84 -1.76 1.59
N TYR A 76 -8.31 -2.97 1.42
CA TYR A 76 -9.05 -4.15 0.99
C TYR A 76 -10.23 -4.47 1.94
N ASP A 77 -9.99 -4.55 3.25
CA ASP A 77 -11.04 -4.75 4.27
C ASP A 77 -12.18 -3.73 4.13
N LEU A 78 -11.86 -2.44 3.99
CA LEU A 78 -12.87 -1.39 3.85
C LEU A 78 -13.64 -1.46 2.52
N LEU A 79 -12.97 -1.81 1.42
CA LEU A 79 -13.61 -2.01 0.13
C LEU A 79 -14.58 -3.21 0.17
N LYS A 80 -14.18 -4.31 0.81
CA LYS A 80 -15.04 -5.50 1.00
C LYS A 80 -16.23 -5.21 1.92
N ARG A 81 -16.04 -4.43 3.01
CA ARG A 81 -17.16 -3.93 3.83
C ARG A 81 -18.15 -3.11 3.01
N GLY A 82 -17.66 -2.30 2.07
CA GLY A 82 -18.46 -1.52 1.13
C GLY A 82 -19.09 -2.32 -0.01
N GLY A 83 -18.90 -3.65 -0.06
CA GLY A 83 -19.48 -4.52 -1.08
C GLY A 83 -18.78 -4.47 -2.44
N CYS A 84 -17.53 -4.01 -2.50
CA CYS A 84 -16.74 -4.07 -3.73
C CYS A 84 -16.42 -5.52 -4.10
N GLU A 85 -16.74 -5.92 -5.33
CA GLU A 85 -16.36 -7.22 -5.89
C GLU A 85 -15.00 -7.11 -6.58
N PHE A 86 -14.06 -7.96 -6.17
CA PHE A 86 -12.71 -8.02 -6.74
C PHE A 86 -12.67 -9.08 -7.85
N ASN A 87 -11.77 -8.89 -8.81
CA ASN A 87 -11.75 -9.69 -10.03
C ASN A 87 -10.43 -10.43 -10.28
N GLY A 88 -9.32 -10.08 -9.62
CA GLY A 88 -8.04 -10.78 -9.83
C GLY A 88 -8.11 -12.26 -9.47
N ALA A 89 -8.61 -12.60 -8.28
CA ALA A 89 -8.85 -14.01 -7.92
C ALA A 89 -9.99 -14.62 -8.75
N ALA A 90 -11.13 -13.93 -8.84
CA ALA A 90 -12.35 -14.46 -9.43
C ALA A 90 -12.20 -14.79 -10.93
N ASP A 91 -11.54 -13.94 -11.71
CA ASP A 91 -11.33 -14.15 -13.16
C ASP A 91 -10.42 -15.36 -13.45
N GLN A 92 -9.57 -15.75 -12.48
CA GLN A 92 -8.74 -16.95 -12.53
C GLN A 92 -9.46 -18.22 -12.04
N GLY A 93 -10.67 -18.08 -11.49
CA GLY A 93 -11.42 -19.16 -10.85
C GLY A 93 -10.83 -19.59 -9.50
N LEU A 94 -10.16 -18.67 -8.80
CA LEU A 94 -9.67 -18.84 -7.44
C LEU A 94 -10.75 -18.50 -6.41
N ASP A 95 -10.50 -18.82 -5.14
CA ASP A 95 -11.42 -18.50 -4.05
C ASP A 95 -11.25 -17.03 -3.63
N GLU A 96 -12.28 -16.42 -3.03
CA GLU A 96 -12.20 -15.07 -2.46
C GLU A 96 -11.06 -14.93 -1.41
N ALA A 97 -10.74 -16.03 -0.70
CA ALA A 97 -9.63 -16.06 0.26
C ALA A 97 -8.25 -15.83 -0.39
N ASP A 98 -8.14 -15.99 -1.71
CA ASP A 98 -6.91 -15.73 -2.46
C ASP A 98 -6.69 -14.24 -2.74
N GLU A 99 -7.74 -13.41 -2.73
CA GLU A 99 -7.65 -11.96 -2.94
C GLU A 99 -6.67 -11.32 -1.94
N ALA A 100 -6.84 -11.65 -0.66
CA ALA A 100 -6.00 -11.16 0.43
C ALA A 100 -4.54 -11.65 0.32
N VAL A 101 -4.34 -12.86 -0.20
CA VAL A 101 -3.01 -13.46 -0.43
C VAL A 101 -2.29 -12.74 -1.58
N ILE A 102 -2.98 -12.48 -2.69
CA ILE A 102 -2.46 -11.71 -3.82
C ILE A 102 -2.01 -10.33 -3.34
N ILE A 103 -2.85 -9.65 -2.58
CA ILE A 103 -2.57 -8.31 -2.04
C ILE A 103 -1.36 -8.34 -1.10
N ALA A 104 -1.29 -9.30 -0.17
CA ALA A 104 -0.18 -9.39 0.78
C ALA A 104 1.16 -9.70 0.09
N LEU A 105 1.18 -10.65 -0.85
CA LEU A 105 2.37 -11.00 -1.62
C LEU A 105 2.85 -9.84 -2.49
N ALA A 106 1.93 -9.19 -3.21
CA ALA A 106 2.25 -8.06 -4.07
C ALA A 106 2.79 -6.88 -3.24
N ALA A 107 2.12 -6.53 -2.13
CA ALA A 107 2.59 -5.47 -1.24
C ALA A 107 3.99 -5.77 -0.66
N GLN A 108 4.25 -7.02 -0.30
CA GLN A 108 5.54 -7.41 0.26
C GLN A 108 6.69 -7.36 -0.76
N LEU A 109 6.40 -7.59 -2.05
CA LEU A 109 7.41 -7.80 -3.08
C LEU A 109 7.50 -6.65 -4.11
N HIS A 110 6.60 -5.66 -4.10
CA HIS A 110 6.48 -4.69 -5.20
C HIS A 110 7.76 -3.91 -5.52
N ASP A 111 8.55 -3.60 -4.49
CA ASP A 111 9.70 -2.70 -4.59
C ASP A 111 11.05 -3.40 -4.73
N ILE A 112 11.11 -4.74 -4.65
CA ILE A 112 12.38 -5.50 -4.56
C ILE A 112 13.33 -5.27 -5.74
N GLY A 113 12.83 -4.81 -6.88
CA GLY A 113 13.64 -4.38 -8.03
C GLY A 113 14.61 -3.24 -7.73
N HIS A 114 14.41 -2.50 -6.62
CA HIS A 114 15.35 -1.52 -6.12
C HIS A 114 16.73 -2.11 -5.80
N VAL A 115 16.87 -3.42 -5.56
CA VAL A 115 18.19 -4.08 -5.45
C VAL A 115 19.01 -4.00 -6.74
N VAL A 116 18.35 -3.88 -7.89
CA VAL A 116 18.99 -3.71 -9.21
C VAL A 116 19.20 -2.23 -9.47
N HIS A 117 18.11 -1.45 -9.49
CA HIS A 117 18.18 -0.02 -9.75
C HIS A 117 16.90 0.69 -9.29
N ARG A 118 17.01 2.01 -9.07
CA ARG A 118 15.84 2.82 -8.69
C ARG A 118 14.88 3.06 -9.86
N ASP A 119 15.47 3.40 -10.99
CA ASP A 119 14.70 3.70 -12.21
C ASP A 119 14.26 2.36 -12.79
N ASP A 120 13.02 2.30 -13.26
CA ASP A 120 12.39 1.08 -13.80
C ASP A 120 12.33 -0.10 -12.81
N HIS A 121 12.38 0.17 -11.50
CA HIS A 121 12.36 -0.86 -10.45
C HIS A 121 11.18 -1.81 -10.57
N VAL A 122 10.00 -1.33 -11.00
CA VAL A 122 8.82 -2.19 -11.23
C VAL A 122 9.13 -3.35 -12.17
N TYR A 123 9.87 -3.11 -13.25
CA TYR A 123 10.25 -4.13 -14.23
C TYR A 123 11.33 -5.06 -13.71
N TYR A 124 12.21 -4.58 -12.84
CA TYR A 124 13.20 -5.42 -12.16
C TYR A 124 12.59 -6.24 -11.01
N SER A 125 11.49 -5.79 -10.40
CA SER A 125 10.75 -6.54 -9.38
C SER A 125 10.12 -7.81 -9.96
N ILE A 126 9.64 -7.79 -11.20
CA ILE A 126 8.96 -8.94 -11.85
C ILE A 126 9.81 -10.22 -11.85
N PRO A 127 11.04 -10.26 -12.40
CA PRO A 127 11.84 -11.49 -12.40
C PRO A 127 12.21 -11.95 -10.99
N LEU A 128 12.54 -11.02 -10.08
CA LEU A 128 12.89 -11.36 -8.70
C LEU A 128 11.70 -11.97 -7.94
N ALA A 129 10.52 -11.34 -8.07
CA ALA A 129 9.29 -11.82 -7.45
C ALA A 129 8.87 -13.15 -8.06
N SER A 130 9.03 -13.33 -9.38
CA SER A 130 8.75 -14.60 -10.06
C SER A 130 9.52 -15.76 -9.45
N ASP A 131 10.83 -15.61 -9.22
CA ASP A 131 11.68 -16.66 -8.65
C ASP A 131 11.29 -16.99 -7.20
N ILE A 132 10.96 -15.97 -6.40
CA ILE A 132 10.45 -16.15 -5.03
C ILE A 132 9.12 -16.90 -5.04
N LEU A 133 8.17 -16.48 -5.88
CA LEU A 133 6.84 -17.07 -5.96
C LEU A 133 6.90 -18.53 -6.42
N ASP A 134 7.80 -18.88 -7.34
CA ASP A 134 7.98 -20.26 -7.83
C ASP A 134 8.44 -21.22 -6.74
N ARG A 135 9.26 -20.77 -5.78
CA ARG A 135 9.63 -21.60 -4.63
C ARG A 135 8.63 -21.53 -3.48
N PHE A 136 7.93 -20.40 -3.33
CA PHE A 136 7.13 -20.11 -2.15
C PHE A 136 5.71 -20.71 -2.24
N LEU A 137 5.00 -20.47 -3.35
CA LEU A 137 3.59 -20.86 -3.52
C LEU A 137 3.33 -22.38 -3.45
N PRO A 138 4.21 -23.29 -3.93
CA PRO A 138 3.97 -24.73 -3.87
C PRO A 138 3.83 -25.32 -2.45
N GLN A 139 4.15 -24.54 -1.41
CA GLN A 139 3.92 -24.92 -0.02
C GLN A 139 2.44 -24.91 0.35
N PHE A 140 1.62 -24.09 -0.33
CA PHE A 140 0.22 -23.83 0.00
C PHE A 140 -0.75 -24.21 -1.12
N TYR A 141 -0.29 -24.16 -2.38
CA TYR A 141 -1.13 -24.34 -3.55
C TYR A 141 -0.67 -25.50 -4.43
N ASN A 142 -1.62 -26.09 -5.15
CA ASN A 142 -1.29 -26.96 -6.27
C ASN A 142 -0.66 -26.15 -7.42
N LEU A 143 -0.14 -26.84 -8.43
CA LEU A 143 0.53 -26.20 -9.57
C LEU A 143 -0.35 -25.18 -10.30
N ALA A 144 -1.62 -25.51 -10.55
CA ALA A 144 -2.51 -24.65 -11.33
C ALA A 144 -2.80 -23.35 -10.57
N ASP A 145 -3.09 -23.45 -9.27
CA ASP A 145 -3.42 -22.29 -8.45
C ASP A 145 -2.17 -21.46 -8.14
N SER A 146 -1.00 -22.09 -7.99
CA SER A 146 0.29 -21.38 -7.88
C SER A 146 0.54 -20.49 -9.11
N VAL A 147 0.29 -21.00 -10.31
CA VAL A 147 0.46 -20.22 -11.56
C VAL A 147 -0.51 -19.04 -11.61
N ARG A 148 -1.76 -19.24 -11.21
CA ARG A 148 -2.80 -18.20 -11.21
C ARG A 148 -2.50 -17.09 -10.22
N ILE A 149 -2.21 -17.44 -8.97
CA ILE A 149 -1.84 -16.48 -7.93
C ILE A 149 -0.58 -15.71 -8.33
N LYS A 150 0.44 -16.41 -8.84
CA LYS A 150 1.65 -15.77 -9.35
C LYS A 150 1.32 -14.73 -10.43
N ALA A 151 0.44 -15.05 -11.37
CA ALA A 151 0.06 -14.11 -12.43
C ALA A 151 -0.53 -12.81 -11.86
N GLU A 152 -1.46 -12.92 -10.91
CA GLU A 152 -2.11 -11.75 -10.29
C GLU A 152 -1.16 -10.95 -9.40
N VAL A 153 -0.27 -11.62 -8.65
CA VAL A 153 0.76 -10.95 -7.85
C VAL A 153 1.71 -10.15 -8.75
N LEU A 154 2.21 -10.75 -9.84
CA LEU A 154 3.11 -10.06 -10.77
C LEU A 154 2.42 -8.89 -11.48
N HIS A 155 1.15 -9.05 -11.86
CA HIS A 155 0.35 -7.96 -12.42
C HIS A 155 0.23 -6.80 -11.41
N ALA A 156 -0.11 -7.08 -10.16
CA ALA A 156 -0.22 -6.05 -9.12
C ALA A 156 1.11 -5.36 -8.82
N ILE A 157 2.23 -6.11 -8.83
CA ILE A 157 3.57 -5.53 -8.73
C ILE A 157 3.87 -4.61 -9.92
N LEU A 158 3.52 -4.99 -11.15
CA LEU A 158 3.78 -4.13 -12.30
C LEU A 158 2.98 -2.82 -12.22
N CYS A 159 1.70 -2.92 -11.87
CA CYS A 159 0.76 -1.80 -11.92
C CYS A 159 0.81 -0.88 -10.70
N HIS A 160 1.66 -1.16 -9.70
CA HIS A 160 1.75 -0.28 -8.54
C HIS A 160 2.30 1.10 -8.93
N HIS A 161 3.05 1.23 -10.03
CA HIS A 161 3.50 2.51 -10.58
C HIS A 161 2.60 3.01 -11.71
N LYS A 162 2.69 4.30 -12.05
CA LYS A 162 1.71 5.01 -12.89
C LYS A 162 1.72 4.64 -14.37
N GLU A 163 2.80 4.06 -14.90
CA GLU A 163 2.92 3.82 -16.35
C GLU A 163 2.02 2.68 -16.84
N GLU A 164 1.66 1.74 -15.98
CA GLU A 164 0.89 0.53 -16.34
C GLU A 164 -0.42 0.45 -15.56
N ASP A 165 -1.56 0.54 -16.24
CA ASP A 165 -2.89 0.59 -15.61
C ASP A 165 -3.31 -0.76 -15.00
N PRO A 166 -3.76 -0.77 -13.72
CA PRO A 166 -4.39 -1.92 -13.08
C PRO A 166 -5.58 -2.43 -13.87
N LEU A 167 -5.57 -3.73 -14.17
CA LEU A 167 -6.72 -4.45 -14.72
C LEU A 167 -7.55 -5.17 -13.65
N THR A 168 -7.12 -5.10 -12.39
CA THR A 168 -7.76 -5.75 -11.24
C THR A 168 -7.81 -4.80 -10.05
N LEU A 169 -8.84 -4.93 -9.21
CA LEU A 169 -8.94 -4.13 -7.99
C LEU A 169 -7.82 -4.44 -6.99
N GLU A 170 -7.30 -5.67 -6.96
CA GLU A 170 -6.13 -6.06 -6.17
C GLU A 170 -4.90 -5.20 -6.54
N ALA A 171 -4.65 -5.03 -7.85
CA ALA A 171 -3.58 -4.17 -8.33
C ALA A 171 -3.84 -2.68 -8.03
N GLY A 172 -5.10 -2.24 -8.14
CA GLY A 172 -5.53 -0.90 -7.71
C GLY A 172 -5.25 -0.64 -6.23
N VAL A 173 -5.50 -1.64 -5.37
CA VAL A 173 -5.21 -1.57 -3.93
C VAL A 173 -3.71 -1.37 -3.69
N ILE A 174 -2.83 -2.13 -4.37
CA ILE A 174 -1.38 -1.96 -4.21
C ILE A 174 -0.92 -0.56 -4.65
N ARG A 175 -1.40 -0.10 -5.81
CA ARG A 175 -1.08 1.23 -6.35
C ARG A 175 -1.46 2.35 -5.38
N VAL A 176 -2.67 2.31 -4.82
CA VAL A 176 -3.13 3.33 -3.86
C VAL A 176 -2.43 3.19 -2.52
N ALA A 177 -2.23 1.96 -2.02
CA ALA A 177 -1.58 1.71 -0.73
C ALA A 177 -0.13 2.20 -0.67
N ASP A 178 0.64 2.03 -1.76
CA ASP A 178 1.98 2.60 -1.90
C ASP A 178 1.95 4.13 -1.72
N ALA A 179 1.03 4.80 -2.42
CA ALA A 179 0.91 6.26 -2.38
C ALA A 179 0.52 6.81 -1.00
N LEU A 180 -0.11 6.01 -0.13
CA LEU A 180 -0.48 6.44 1.21
C LEU A 180 0.75 6.63 2.12
N ASP A 181 1.93 6.04 1.82
CA ASP A 181 3.19 6.21 2.61
C ASP A 181 3.84 7.59 2.45
N MET A 182 3.12 8.62 2.92
CA MET A 182 3.47 10.03 2.70
C MET A 182 3.60 10.89 3.97
N GLU A 183 3.55 10.29 5.17
CA GLU A 183 3.70 11.03 6.43
C GLU A 183 5.11 11.63 6.58
N HIS A 184 5.25 12.77 7.24
CA HIS A 184 6.51 13.55 7.30
C HIS A 184 7.74 12.78 7.81
N GLY A 185 7.53 11.75 8.63
CA GLY A 185 8.58 10.89 9.16
C GLY A 185 9.26 10.00 8.10
N ARG A 186 8.66 9.91 6.91
CA ARG A 186 9.08 9.05 5.79
C ARG A 186 10.00 9.76 4.80
N SER A 187 10.03 11.10 4.81
CA SER A 187 10.81 11.93 3.87
C SER A 187 12.04 12.60 4.47
N ARG A 188 12.90 11.84 5.16
CA ARG A 188 14.01 12.41 5.96
C ARG A 188 15.21 12.93 5.15
N ILE A 189 15.57 12.25 4.06
CA ILE A 189 16.88 12.44 3.42
C ILE A 189 17.00 13.71 2.55
N PRO A 190 15.98 14.12 1.76
CA PRO A 190 16.07 15.34 0.95
C PRO A 190 16.24 16.62 1.79
N TYR A 191 15.67 16.64 3.01
CA TYR A 191 15.76 17.77 3.93
C TYR A 191 17.16 17.91 4.53
N GLU A 192 17.76 16.79 4.96
CA GLU A 192 19.12 16.77 5.52
C GLU A 192 20.19 17.19 4.49
N LYS A 193 19.93 16.96 3.20
CA LYS A 193 20.77 17.44 2.08
C LYS A 193 20.50 18.90 1.69
N GLY A 194 19.65 19.63 2.42
CA GLY A 194 19.39 21.06 2.21
C GLY A 194 18.39 21.37 1.09
N GLY A 195 17.61 20.39 0.61
CA GLY A 195 16.59 20.62 -0.40
C GLY A 195 15.43 21.45 0.14
N ARG A 196 15.31 22.72 -0.28
CA ARG A 196 14.23 23.66 0.11
C ARG A 196 13.13 23.79 -0.96
N GLY A 197 12.90 22.74 -1.74
CA GLY A 197 11.88 22.73 -2.79
C GLY A 197 10.49 22.43 -2.24
N ILE A 198 9.44 22.68 -3.06
CA ILE A 198 8.04 22.42 -2.69
C ILE A 198 7.82 20.96 -2.25
N ASN A 199 8.50 20.00 -2.88
CA ASN A 199 8.42 18.57 -2.54
C ASN A 199 8.89 18.26 -1.10
N THR A 200 9.93 18.96 -0.62
CA THR A 200 10.42 18.78 0.75
C THR A 200 9.45 19.42 1.75
N LEU A 201 8.89 20.58 1.41
CA LEU A 201 7.94 21.27 2.29
C LEU A 201 6.60 20.54 2.38
N SER A 202 6.08 20.02 1.26
CA SER A 202 4.81 19.30 1.18
C SER A 202 4.86 17.97 1.92
N SER A 203 5.96 17.21 1.77
CA SER A 203 6.13 15.95 2.50
C SER A 203 6.22 16.15 4.01
N GLN A 204 6.74 17.29 4.48
CA GLN A 204 6.76 17.62 5.92
C GLN A 204 5.42 18.12 6.46
N ALA A 205 4.44 18.38 5.60
CA ALA A 205 3.16 18.94 6.01
C ALA A 205 2.14 17.88 6.44
N ILE A 206 2.32 16.60 6.06
CA ILE A 206 1.38 15.51 6.41
C ILE A 206 1.77 14.89 7.75
N SER A 207 0.89 15.00 8.76
CA SER A 207 1.12 14.45 10.11
C SER A 207 0.52 13.06 10.31
N ASN A 208 -0.59 12.76 9.64
CA ASN A 208 -1.29 11.48 9.78
C ASN A 208 -2.09 11.18 8.51
N VAL A 209 -2.07 9.92 8.09
CA VAL A 209 -2.96 9.38 7.05
C VAL A 209 -3.76 8.23 7.66
N ALA A 210 -5.08 8.37 7.69
CA ALA A 210 -6.00 7.37 8.25
C ALA A 210 -6.95 6.82 7.18
N LEU A 211 -7.13 5.50 7.17
CA LEU A 211 -8.12 4.80 6.36
C LEU A 211 -9.34 4.46 7.23
N LYS A 212 -10.48 5.05 6.88
CA LYS A 212 -11.74 4.93 7.61
C LYS A 212 -12.84 4.42 6.68
N GLU A 213 -13.89 3.86 7.28
CA GLU A 213 -15.14 3.61 6.57
C GLU A 213 -15.73 4.96 6.15
N GLY A 214 -16.16 5.06 4.89
CA GLY A 214 -16.80 6.26 4.37
C GLY A 214 -18.32 6.13 4.29
N ASP A 215 -19.02 7.27 4.31
CA ASP A 215 -20.47 7.31 4.21
C ASP A 215 -20.97 7.17 2.77
N ASP A 216 -20.45 8.01 1.86
CA ASP A 216 -20.88 8.08 0.44
C ASP A 216 -20.08 7.14 -0.47
N ARG A 217 -18.82 6.87 -0.11
CA ARG A 217 -17.90 5.95 -0.79
C ARG A 217 -17.36 4.98 0.26
N PRO A 218 -17.10 3.70 -0.09
CA PRO A 218 -16.61 2.69 0.85
C PRO A 218 -15.45 3.14 1.74
N VAL A 219 -14.51 3.89 1.18
CA VAL A 219 -13.27 4.29 1.87
C VAL A 219 -13.18 5.80 2.00
N LEU A 220 -12.91 6.27 3.21
CA LEU A 220 -12.46 7.63 3.50
C LEU A 220 -10.97 7.63 3.83
N VAL A 221 -10.18 8.31 3.01
CA VAL A 221 -8.79 8.67 3.31
C VAL A 221 -8.79 10.04 3.98
N GLU A 222 -8.59 10.06 5.30
CA GLU A 222 -8.44 11.31 6.06
C GLU A 222 -6.96 11.65 6.22
N ILE A 223 -6.58 12.85 5.77
CA ILE A 223 -5.21 13.34 5.76
C ILE A 223 -5.10 14.55 6.68
N GLU A 224 -4.41 14.39 7.79
CA GLU A 224 -4.13 15.51 8.70
C GLU A 224 -2.86 16.23 8.25
N MET A 225 -2.95 17.56 8.18
CA MET A 225 -1.87 18.41 7.72
C MET A 225 -1.62 19.57 8.68
N VAL A 226 -0.35 19.91 8.88
CA VAL A 226 0.07 21.06 9.70
C VAL A 226 0.17 22.35 8.89
N ASN A 227 0.06 22.31 7.57
CA ASN A 227 -0.07 23.49 6.71
C ASN A 227 -0.56 23.11 5.29
N ALA A 228 -0.99 24.11 4.52
CA ALA A 228 -1.56 23.92 3.18
C ALA A 228 -0.59 23.35 2.12
N ALA A 229 0.74 23.36 2.35
CA ALA A 229 1.67 22.74 1.41
C ALA A 229 1.46 21.22 1.27
N GLY A 230 0.80 20.58 2.26
CA GLY A 230 0.46 19.16 2.21
C GLY A 230 -0.47 18.80 1.04
N VAL A 231 -1.32 19.73 0.60
CA VAL A 231 -2.22 19.51 -0.56
C VAL A 231 -1.43 19.12 -1.81
N TYR A 232 -0.24 19.70 -2.01
CA TYR A 232 0.63 19.35 -3.13
C TYR A 232 1.09 17.87 -3.08
N GLN A 233 1.30 17.31 -1.89
CA GLN A 233 1.64 15.88 -1.74
C GLN A 233 0.44 15.01 -2.08
N VAL A 234 -0.76 15.40 -1.60
CA VAL A 234 -2.00 14.68 -1.90
C VAL A 234 -2.26 14.65 -3.40
N ASP A 235 -2.14 15.78 -4.09
CA ASP A 235 -2.42 15.87 -5.52
C ASP A 235 -1.38 15.11 -6.38
N ASN A 236 -0.08 15.30 -6.12
CA ASN A 236 0.95 14.73 -7.00
C ASN A 236 1.26 13.25 -6.74
N LEU A 237 1.01 12.78 -5.52
CA LEU A 237 1.26 11.39 -5.12
C LEU A 237 -0.03 10.57 -5.09
N LEU A 238 -0.95 10.88 -4.16
CA LEU A 238 -2.14 10.05 -3.94
C LEU A 238 -3.15 10.16 -5.08
N LYS A 239 -3.62 11.36 -5.43
CA LYS A 239 -4.62 11.50 -6.50
C LYS A 239 -4.12 10.96 -7.83
N ALA A 240 -2.86 11.22 -8.14
CA ALA A 240 -2.26 10.74 -9.38
C ALA A 240 -1.96 9.22 -9.37
N LYS A 241 -2.03 8.53 -8.23
CA LYS A 241 -2.00 7.06 -8.14
C LYS A 241 -3.42 6.48 -8.01
N LEU A 242 -4.40 7.27 -7.58
CA LEU A 242 -5.81 6.89 -7.56
C LEU A 242 -6.41 6.96 -8.97
N ASP A 243 -6.05 7.98 -9.76
CA ASP A 243 -6.43 8.10 -11.16
C ASP A 243 -5.92 6.91 -11.98
N GLY A 244 -6.82 6.25 -12.70
CA GLY A 244 -6.57 5.03 -13.45
C GLY A 244 -6.39 3.78 -12.57
N SER A 245 -6.71 3.82 -11.27
CA SER A 245 -6.48 2.66 -10.39
C SER A 245 -7.66 1.69 -10.30
N GLY A 246 -8.85 2.08 -10.80
CA GLY A 246 -10.10 1.36 -10.59
C GLY A 246 -10.74 1.60 -9.21
N LEU A 247 -10.19 2.49 -8.38
CA LEU A 247 -10.69 2.80 -7.03
C LEU A 247 -11.24 4.23 -6.90
N GLU A 248 -11.29 5.00 -7.99
CA GLU A 248 -11.66 6.41 -8.04
C GLU A 248 -13.06 6.68 -7.48
N ASP A 249 -14.00 5.79 -7.78
CA ASP A 249 -15.39 5.88 -7.31
C ASP A 249 -15.57 5.29 -5.91
N HIS A 250 -14.56 4.56 -5.40
CA HIS A 250 -14.62 3.87 -4.11
C HIS A 250 -13.90 4.61 -2.97
N VAL A 251 -13.01 5.54 -3.31
CA VAL A 251 -12.17 6.25 -2.35
C VAL A 251 -12.51 7.74 -2.32
N ARG A 252 -12.79 8.28 -1.13
CA ARG A 252 -12.95 9.72 -0.88
C ARG A 252 -11.74 10.24 -0.13
N ILE A 253 -11.20 11.40 -0.54
CA ILE A 253 -10.05 12.02 0.13
C ILE A 253 -10.49 13.31 0.83
N VAL A 254 -10.23 13.40 2.13
CA VAL A 254 -10.49 14.60 2.93
C VAL A 254 -9.23 15.04 3.63
N ALA A 255 -8.87 16.30 3.46
CA ALA A 255 -7.74 16.91 4.14
C ALA A 255 -8.20 17.81 5.29
N VAL A 256 -7.52 17.69 6.43
CA VAL A 256 -7.84 18.36 7.69
C VAL A 256 -6.64 19.18 8.15
N ASN A 257 -6.78 20.49 8.26
CA ASN A 257 -5.71 21.34 8.80
C ASN A 257 -5.76 21.40 10.33
N THR A 258 -4.70 20.93 10.99
CA THR A 258 -4.64 20.79 12.46
C THR A 258 -3.96 21.95 13.18
N ARG A 259 -3.44 22.96 12.46
CA ARG A 259 -2.65 24.06 13.03
C ARG A 259 -3.43 25.30 13.48
N SER A 260 -4.75 25.31 13.36
CA SER A 260 -5.56 26.46 13.76
C SER A 260 -5.58 26.57 15.30
N GLU A 261 -4.84 27.55 15.86
CA GLU A 261 -4.94 27.94 17.29
C GLU A 261 -6.31 28.57 17.62
N ASP A 262 -7.11 28.91 16.61
CA ASP A 262 -8.53 29.20 16.71
C ASP A 262 -9.34 27.95 16.30
N GLN A 263 -10.44 27.67 16.98
CA GLN A 263 -11.31 26.48 16.89
C GLN A 263 -12.01 26.22 15.52
N LEU A 264 -11.38 26.59 14.41
CA LEU A 264 -11.81 26.31 13.03
C LEU A 264 -10.89 25.25 12.43
N VAL A 265 -11.33 24.00 12.52
CA VAL A 265 -10.80 22.90 11.70
C VAL A 265 -11.27 23.15 10.27
N GLU A 266 -10.34 23.52 9.39
CA GLU A 266 -10.64 23.65 7.96
C GLU A 266 -10.60 22.25 7.33
N ARG A 267 -11.78 21.78 6.89
CA ARG A 267 -11.93 20.53 6.14
C ARG A 267 -12.05 20.86 4.65
N ILE A 268 -11.15 20.29 3.86
CA ILE A 268 -11.10 20.47 2.42
C ILE A 268 -11.32 19.10 1.79
N GLU A 269 -12.37 18.99 0.98
CA GLU A 269 -12.58 17.83 0.11
C GLU A 269 -11.71 18.02 -1.14
N LEU A 270 -10.96 16.96 -1.47
CA LEU A 270 -9.93 17.00 -2.51
C LEU A 270 -10.29 16.13 -3.70
#